data_AF-A0A270PJR4-F1
#
_entry.id   AF-A0A270PJR4-F1
#
_cell.length_a   1.000
_cell.length_b   1.000
_cell.length_c   1.000
_cell.angle_alpha   90.00
_cell.angle_beta   90.00
_cell.angle_gamma   90.00
#
_symmetry.space_group_name_H-M   'P 1'
#
loop_
_entity.id
_entity.type
_entity.pdbx_description
1 polymer ?
#
loop_
_entity_poly.entity_id
_entity_poly.type
_entity_poly.pdbx_seq_one_letter_code
_entity_poly.pdbx_strand_id
1 'polypeptide(L)' 'MNRPYSLPEDEFHKLQRAQDAITLMSILFGEVQRSTTYTPKMIASFLESVGEEISLVIQSVVYESRPQRFESLEKSHVR' A
#
# COMPACT_ATOMS: atom_id res chain seq x y z
N MET A 1 -5.82 13.09 18.64
CA MET A 1 -5.28 13.79 17.45
C MET A 1 -5.68 12.97 16.23
N ASN A 2 -6.71 13.38 15.48
CA ASN A 2 -7.06 12.75 14.21
C ASN A 2 -6.17 13.35 13.12
N ARG A 3 -5.12 12.64 12.71
CA ARG A 3 -4.40 12.99 11.48
C ARG A 3 -5.13 12.28 10.32
N PRO A 4 -5.72 13.02 9.37
CA PRO A 4 -6.48 12.43 8.27
C PRO A 4 -5.64 11.60 7.28
N TYR A 5 -4.33 11.48 7.52
CA TYR A 5 -3.37 10.75 6.71
C TYR A 5 -2.48 9.81 7.54
N SER A 6 -2.88 9.44 8.77
CA SER A 6 -2.13 8.44 9.54
C SER A 6 -2.55 7.03 9.12
N LEU A 7 -1.62 6.28 8.56
CA LEU A 7 -1.77 4.84 8.38
C LEU A 7 -1.71 4.13 9.76
N PRO A 8 -2.45 3.03 9.94
CA PRO A 8 -2.17 2.06 10.99
C PRO A 8 -0.71 1.61 10.95
N GLU A 9 -0.13 1.32 12.12
CA GLU A 9 1.29 0.95 12.26
C GLU A 9 1.68 -0.23 11.34
N ASP A 10 0.83 -1.26 11.29
CA ASP A 10 1.04 -2.42 10.42
C ASP A 10 1.08 -2.08 8.93
N GLU A 11 0.27 -1.12 8.50
CA GLU A 11 0.17 -0.68 7.10
C GLU A 11 1.34 0.23 6.73
N PHE A 12 1.74 1.09 7.66
CA PHE A 12 2.96 1.87 7.53
C PHE A 12 4.19 0.96 7.34
N HIS A 13 4.32 -0.09 8.16
CA HIS A 13 5.42 -1.04 8.03
C HIS A 13 5.39 -1.88 6.74
N LYS A 14 4.21 -2.18 6.20
CA LYS A 14 4.08 -2.81 4.87
C LYS A 14 4.56 -1.86 3.78
N LEU A 15 4.13 -0.60 3.82
CA LEU A 15 4.53 0.40 2.83
C LEU A 15 6.04 0.70 2.89
N GLN A 16 6.60 0.76 4.11
CA GLN A 16 8.03 0.94 4.33
C GLN A 16 8.84 -0.23 3.74
N ARG A 17 8.39 -1.48 3.96
CA ARG A 17 9.05 -2.66 3.37
C ARG A 17 9.03 -2.64 1.84
N ALA A 18 7.89 -2.28 1.23
CA ALA A 18 7.80 -2.12 -0.21
C ALA A 18 8.78 -1.06 -0.74
N GLN A 19 8.88 0.09 -0.05
CA GLN A 19 9.83 1.14 -0.39
C GLN A 19 11.29 0.67 -0.29
N ASP A 20 11.64 -0.02 0.79
CA ASP A 20 12.99 -0.56 1.01
C ASP A 20 13.35 -1.58 -0.08
N ALA A 21 12.40 -2.46 -0.43
CA ALA A 21 12.58 -3.45 -1.47
C ALA A 21 12.78 -2.84 -2.87
N ILE A 22 12.01 -1.80 -3.22
CA ILE A 22 12.19 -1.04 -4.48
C ILE A 22 13.57 -0.36 -4.51
N THR A 23 13.97 0.24 -3.40
CA THR A 23 15.26 0.92 -3.28
C THR A 23 16.41 -0.06 -3.49
N LEU A 24 16.35 -1.22 -2.83
CA LEU A 24 17.33 -2.29 -2.97
C LEU A 24 17.41 -2.79 -4.42
N MET A 25 16.27 -3.07 -5.06
CA MET A 25 16.26 -3.51 -6.46
C MET A 25 16.80 -2.44 -7.42
N SER A 26 16.56 -1.15 -7.14
CA SER A 26 17.10 -0.06 -7.95
C SER A 26 18.63 0.01 -7.87
N ILE A 27 19.20 -0.18 -6.67
CA ILE A 27 20.64 -0.27 -6.47
C ILE A 27 21.20 -1.48 -7.22
N LEU A 28 20.56 -2.64 -7.06
CA LEU A 28 20.95 -3.88 -7.72
C LEU A 28 20.89 -3.78 -9.26
N PHE A 29 19.94 -3.04 -9.82
CA PHE A 29 19.92 -2.76 -11.26
C PHE A 29 21.04 -1.82 -11.70
N GLY A 30 21.48 -0.90 -10.83
CA GLY A 30 22.59 0.03 -11.10
C GLY A 30 23.98 -0.62 -10.97
N GLU A 31 24.16 -1.53 -10.02
CA GLU A 31 25.46 -2.18 -9.76
C GLU A 31 25.76 -3.35 -10.71
N VAL A 32 24.72 -4.00 -11.23
CA VAL A 32 24.87 -5.18 -12.08
C VAL A 32 25.23 -4.75 -13.51
N GLN A 33 26.52 -4.79 -13.84
CA GLN A 33 27.04 -4.49 -15.18
C GLN A 33 26.74 -5.57 -16.24
N ARG A 34 26.12 -6.70 -15.87
CA ARG A 34 25.85 -7.82 -16.79
C ARG A 34 24.36 -7.98 -17.08
N SER A 35 23.99 -7.87 -18.36
CA SER A 35 22.61 -7.92 -18.87
C SER A 35 21.84 -9.22 -18.62
N THR A 36 22.49 -10.26 -18.09
CA THR A 36 21.90 -11.61 -17.92
C THR A 36 21.58 -11.98 -16.48
N THR A 37 21.81 -11.09 -15.52
CA THR A 37 21.70 -11.40 -14.09
C THR A 37 20.26 -11.52 -13.61
N TYR A 38 19.34 -10.75 -14.21
CA TYR A 38 17.92 -10.78 -13.88
C TYR A 38 17.11 -11.22 -15.09
N THR A 39 16.37 -12.32 -14.93
CA THR A 39 15.42 -12.74 -15.96
C THR A 39 14.17 -11.86 -15.92
N PRO A 40 13.49 -11.62 -17.05
CA PRO A 40 12.21 -10.91 -17.05
C PRO A 40 11.18 -11.49 -16.08
N LYS A 41 11.19 -12.82 -15.88
CA LYS A 41 10.32 -13.51 -14.93
C LYS A 41 10.61 -13.12 -13.47
N MET A 42 11.88 -12.96 -13.11
CA MET A 42 12.25 -12.50 -11.76
C MET A 42 11.79 -11.08 -11.50
N ILE A 43 11.96 -10.19 -12.49
CA ILE A 43 11.51 -8.79 -12.40
C ILE A 43 9.99 -8.74 -12.27
N ALA A 44 9.27 -9.51 -13.09
CA ALA A 44 7.81 -9.59 -13.02
C ALA A 44 7.31 -10.10 -11.66
N SER A 45 7.94 -11.15 -11.11
CA SER A 45 7.57 -11.71 -9.81
C SER A 45 7.81 -10.70 -8.67
N PHE A 46 8.89 -9.92 -8.75
CA PHE A 46 9.17 -8.85 -7.80
C PHE A 46 8.11 -7.74 -7.87
N LEU A 47 7.76 -7.28 -9.07
CA LEU A 47 6.75 -6.24 -9.27
C LEU A 47 5.36 -6.69 -8.82
N GLU A 48 5.01 -7.96 -9.04
CA GLU A 48 3.77 -8.57 -8.56
C GLU A 48 3.70 -8.52 -7.03
N SER A 49 4.74 -8.99 -6.34
CA SER A 49 4.81 -8.97 -4.87
C SER A 49 4.71 -7.55 -4.29
N VAL A 50 5.41 -6.58 -4.86
CA VAL A 50 5.33 -5.17 -4.43
C VAL A 50 3.95 -4.58 -4.70
N GLY A 51 3.36 -4.92 -5.85
CA GLY A 51 2.02 -4.48 -6.22
C GLY A 51 0.95 -4.98 -5.25
N GLU A 52 1.04 -6.23 -4.80
CA GLU A 52 0.14 -6.81 -3.80
C GLU A 52 0.23 -6.07 -2.45
N GLU A 53 1.44 -5.83 -1.94
CA GLU A 53 1.64 -5.14 -0.66
C GLU A 53 1.07 -3.71 -0.68
N ILE A 54 1.34 -2.96 -1.76
CA ILE A 54 0.82 -1.59 -1.92
C ILE A 54 -0.70 -1.62 -2.09
N SER A 55 -1.24 -2.58 -2.85
CA SER A 55 -2.69 -2.70 -3.07
C SER A 55 -3.45 -2.95 -1.78
N LEU A 56 -2.90 -3.76 -0.86
CA LEU A 56 -3.50 -4.01 0.44
C LEU A 56 -3.57 -2.74 1.30
N VAL A 57 -2.53 -1.90 1.27
CA VAL A 57 -2.48 -0.62 1.99
C VAL A 57 -3.43 0.42 1.36
N ILE A 58 -3.59 0.43 0.03
CA ILE A 58 -4.58 1.30 -0.63
C ILE A 58 -5.99 0.87 -0.24
N GLN A 59 -6.26 -0.44 -0.26
CA GLN A 59 -7.58 -0.98 0.07
C GLN A 59 -7.97 -0.65 1.51
N SER A 60 -7.09 -0.82 2.49
CA SER A 60 -7.40 -0.50 3.88
C SER A 60 -7.80 0.96 4.09
N VAL A 61 -7.06 1.91 3.50
CA VAL A 61 -7.39 3.34 3.54
C VAL A 61 -8.73 3.64 2.86
N VAL A 62 -9.04 2.96 1.75
CA VAL A 62 -10.30 3.13 1.01
C VAL A 62 -11.49 2.51 1.77
N TYR A 63 -11.30 1.39 2.47
CA TYR A 63 -12.34 0.77 3.27
C TYR A 63 -12.62 1.53 4.58
N GLU A 64 -11.60 2.08 5.24
CA GLU A 64 -11.76 2.96 6.41
C GLU A 64 -12.48 4.28 6.07
N SER A 65 -12.40 4.74 4.82
CA SER A 65 -13.00 6.00 4.38
C SER A 65 -14.45 5.89 3.88
N ARG A 66 -15.09 4.70 3.90
CA ARG A 66 -16.54 4.61 3.69
C ARG A 66 -17.27 5.19 4.93
N PRO A 67 -17.97 6.33 4.80
CA PRO A 67 -18.61 6.93 5.96
C PRO A 67 -19.83 6.10 6.36
N GLN A 68 -19.94 5.76 7.65
CA GLN A 68 -21.16 5.33 8.33
C GLN A 68 -22.22 6.47 8.34
N ARG A 69 -22.63 6.95 7.16
CA ARG A 69 -23.42 8.19 7.02
C ARG A 69 -24.93 7.99 6.95
N PHE A 70 -25.45 6.79 7.22
CA PHE A 70 -26.86 6.47 6.98
C PHE A 70 -27.61 5.78 8.13
N GLU A 71 -27.31 6.08 9.41
CA GLU A 71 -28.16 5.56 10.50
C GLU A 71 -28.63 6.59 11.55
N SER A 72 -28.27 7.87 11.44
CA SER A 72 -28.62 8.86 12.48
C SER A 72 -29.71 9.88 12.10
N LEU A 73 -30.35 9.79 10.93
CA LEU A 73 -31.30 10.82 10.49
C LEU A 73 -32.80 10.52 10.70
N GLU A 74 -33.20 9.36 11.23
CA GLU A 74 -34.64 9.00 11.33
C GLU A 74 -35.30 9.22 12.70
N LYS A 75 -34.61 9.69 13.75
CA LYS A 75 -35.21 9.78 15.11
C LYS A 75 -35.51 11.18 15.63
N SER A 76 -35.47 12.22 14.81
CA SER A 76 -35.73 13.59 15.28
C SER A 76 -36.64 14.38 14.36
N HIS A 77 -37.90 13.92 14.17
CA HIS A 77 -39.00 14.80 13.74
C HIS A 77 -40.40 14.19 13.91
N VAL A 78 -40.82 13.81 15.12
CA VAL A 78 -42.25 13.81 15.51
C VAL A 78 -42.39 14.03 17.02
N ARG A 79 -42.61 15.28 17.44
CA ARG A 79 -43.72 15.73 18.30
C ARG A 79 -43.55 17.18 18.70
#